data_AF-A0A7J3Z8N6-F1
#
_entry.id   AF-A0A7J3Z8N6-F1
#
_cell.length_a   1.000
_cell.length_b   1.000
_cell.length_c   1.000
_cell.angle_alpha   90.00
_cell.angle_beta   90.00
_cell.angle_gamma   90.00
#
_symmetry.space_group_name_H-M   'P 1'
#
loop_
_entity.id
_entity.type
_entity.pdbx_description
1 polymer ?
#
loop_
_entity_poly.entity_id
_entity_poly.type
_entity_poly.pdbx_seq_one_letter_code
_entity_poly.pdbx_strand_id
1 'polypeptide(L)'
;MAYRVRVCVKEVRGYCTMGYKPGDYFLVEKYYIKDVGRGVCLHALAAMLTLLSPFLKGVPAQTLGISKEDNVGYVQCPDPGRPYTCGGTVMFELRREEIKE
;
A
#
# COMPACT_ATOMS: atom_id res chain seq x y z
N MET A 1 -19.10 9.77 -5.32
CA MET A 1 -18.47 9.39 -4.04
C MET A 1 -16.97 9.45 -4.25
N ALA A 2 -16.24 10.16 -3.39
CA ALA A 2 -14.79 10.18 -3.41
C ALA A 2 -14.25 9.15 -2.41
N TYR A 3 -13.14 8.51 -2.74
CA TYR A 3 -12.47 7.56 -1.86
C TYR A 3 -11.06 8.03 -1.52
N ARG A 4 -10.59 7.65 -0.33
CA ARG A 4 -9.17 7.64 0.03
C ARG A 4 -8.72 6.21 0.27
N VAL A 5 -7.43 5.97 0.12
CA VAL A 5 -6.79 4.71 0.47
C VAL A 5 -5.78 4.97 1.56
N ARG A 6 -5.98 4.35 2.72
CA ARG A 6 -4.97 4.28 3.77
C ARG A 6 -4.04 3.10 3.48
N VAL A 7 -2.78 3.40 3.23
CA VAL A 7 -1.74 2.39 3.01
C VAL A 7 -1.02 2.17 4.33
N CYS A 8 -1.23 1.01 4.95
CA CYS A 8 -0.63 0.63 6.22
C CYS A 8 0.44 -0.45 6.03
N VAL A 9 1.59 -0.30 6.68
CA VAL A 9 2.56 -1.38 6.82
C VAL A 9 1.97 -2.42 7.77
N LYS A 10 1.62 -3.59 7.24
CA LYS A 10 1.03 -4.69 8.00
C LYS A 10 2.10 -5.54 8.66
N GLU A 11 3.12 -5.89 7.89
CA GLU A 11 4.16 -6.83 8.30
C GLU A 11 5.48 -6.47 7.59
N VAL A 12 6.60 -6.67 8.29
CA VAL A 12 7.94 -6.59 7.72
C VAL A 12 8.62 -7.93 7.98
N ARG A 13 9.01 -8.64 6.92
CA ARG A 13 9.74 -9.91 7.00
C ARG A 13 11.19 -9.66 6.59
N GLY A 14 12.12 -9.83 7.52
CA GLY A 14 13.52 -9.47 7.32
C GLY A 14 13.74 -7.97 7.60
N TYR A 15 14.34 -7.26 6.65
CA TYR A 15 14.73 -5.85 6.82
C TYR A 15 14.18 -4.95 5.70
N CYS A 16 13.65 -3.79 6.05
CA CYS A 16 13.25 -2.75 5.10
C CYS A 16 14.25 -1.59 5.13
N THR A 17 14.87 -1.26 4.00
CA THR A 17 15.86 -0.16 3.91
C THR A 17 15.27 1.21 4.21
N MET A 18 13.99 1.45 3.88
CA MET A 18 13.28 2.68 4.26
C MET A 18 13.02 2.75 5.78
N GLY A 19 13.18 1.63 6.49
CA GLY A 19 12.94 1.53 7.92
C GLY A 19 11.46 1.47 8.28
N TYR A 20 10.58 1.05 7.36
CA TYR A 20 9.16 0.82 7.66
C TYR A 20 8.99 -0.16 8.81
N LYS A 21 7.99 0.09 9.65
CA LYS A 21 7.57 -0.75 10.78
C LYS A 21 6.07 -1.00 10.72
N PRO A 22 5.57 -2.14 11.25
CA PRO A 22 4.13 -2.35 11.38
C PRO A 22 3.44 -1.16 12.05
N GLY A 23 2.36 -0.68 11.43
CA GLY A 23 1.62 0.50 11.88
C GLY A 23 2.05 1.83 11.23
N ASP A 24 3.23 1.90 10.59
CA ASP A 24 3.55 3.04 9.72
C ASP A 24 2.51 3.12 8.59
N TYR A 25 2.11 4.33 8.22
CA TYR A 25 1.12 4.52 7.16
C TYR A 25 1.33 5.82 6.39
N PHE A 26 0.68 5.90 5.23
CA PHE A 26 0.43 7.14 4.49
C PHE A 26 -0.95 7.06 3.82
N LEU A 27 -1.47 8.20 3.38
CA LEU A 27 -2.75 8.28 2.68
C LEU A 27 -2.56 8.59 1.20
N VAL A 28 -3.39 7.98 0.37
CA VAL A 28 -3.57 8.36 -1.03
C VAL A 28 -4.99 8.83 -1.22
N GLU A 29 -5.16 10.06 -1.69
CA GLU A 29 -6.46 10.69 -1.86
C GLU A 29 -6.48 11.50 -3.16
N LYS A 30 -7.43 11.20 -4.05
CA LYS A 30 -7.51 11.77 -5.39
C LYS A 30 -6.18 11.55 -6.14
N TYR A 31 -5.38 12.59 -6.32
CA TYR A 31 -4.08 12.57 -7.01
C TYR A 31 -2.90 12.76 -6.06
N TYR A 32 -3.17 12.88 -4.76
CA TYR A 32 -2.20 13.32 -3.76
C TYR A 32 -1.85 12.20 -2.79
N ILE A 33 -0.60 12.20 -2.35
CA ILE A 33 -0.14 11.41 -1.22
C ILE A 33 -0.04 12.37 -0.03
N LYS A 34 -0.71 12.01 1.07
CA LYS A 34 -0.82 12.81 2.30
C LYS A 34 -0.35 11.99 3.51
N ASP A 35 -0.21 12.67 4.65
CA ASP A 35 0.12 12.06 5.95
C ASP A 35 1.28 11.07 5.88
N VAL A 36 2.35 11.47 5.19
CA VAL A 36 3.39 10.54 4.74
C VAL A 36 4.24 9.96 5.85
N GLY A 37 4.09 10.37 7.11
CA GLY A 37 4.81 9.82 8.26
C GLY A 37 6.31 9.68 7.98
N ARG A 38 6.79 8.43 7.90
CA ARG A 38 8.18 8.04 7.59
C ARG A 38 8.65 8.39 6.16
N GLY A 39 7.73 8.73 5.27
CA GLY A 39 7.92 8.95 3.84
C GLY A 39 7.32 7.83 2.99
N VAL A 40 7.31 8.03 1.68
CA VAL A 40 6.87 7.03 0.70
C VAL A 40 8.06 6.42 -0.01
N CYS A 41 8.28 5.13 0.18
CA CYS A 41 9.30 4.38 -0.55
C CYS A 41 8.92 4.23 -2.03
N LEU A 42 9.87 4.45 -2.94
CA LEU A 42 9.65 4.25 -4.38
C LEU A 42 9.25 2.81 -4.73
N HIS A 43 9.80 1.80 -4.04
CA HIS A 43 9.39 0.40 -4.23
C HIS A 43 7.95 0.15 -3.78
N ALA A 44 7.53 0.78 -2.67
CA ALA A 44 6.14 0.68 -2.21
C ALA A 44 5.21 1.31 -3.24
N LEU A 45 5.51 2.54 -3.69
CA LEU A 45 4.72 3.23 -4.70
C LEU A 45 4.64 2.43 -6.00
N ALA A 46 5.77 1.91 -6.50
CA ALA A 46 5.81 1.10 -7.72
C ALA A 46 4.94 -0.16 -7.62
N ALA A 47 4.93 -0.84 -6.46
CA ALA A 47 4.12 -2.04 -6.24
C ALA A 47 2.61 -1.82 -6.31
N MET A 48 2.15 -0.58 -6.07
CA MET A 48 0.74 -0.26 -5.97
C MET A 48 0.24 0.78 -6.96
N LEU A 49 1.13 1.44 -7.72
CA LEU A 49 0.80 2.58 -8.57
C LEU A 49 -0.34 2.27 -9.56
N THR A 50 -0.27 1.12 -10.22
CA THR A 50 -1.26 0.67 -11.21
C THR A 50 -2.59 0.23 -10.57
N LEU A 51 -2.57 -0.10 -9.27
CA LEU A 51 -3.73 -0.56 -8.49
C LEU A 51 -4.45 0.60 -7.79
N LEU A 52 -3.72 1.63 -7.35
CA LEU A 52 -4.27 2.75 -6.58
C LEU A 52 -5.35 3.51 -7.36
N SER A 53 -5.12 3.82 -8.63
CA SER A 53 -6.06 4.59 -9.46
C SER A 53 -7.43 3.91 -9.63
N PRO A 54 -7.54 2.65 -10.09
CA PRO A 54 -8.83 1.96 -10.16
C PRO A 54 -9.44 1.73 -8.77
N PHE A 55 -8.62 1.45 -7.75
CA PHE A 55 -9.12 1.24 -6.39
C PHE A 55 -9.77 2.51 -5.81
N LEU A 56 -9.14 3.67 -5.99
CA LEU A 56 -9.68 4.99 -5.64
C LEU A 56 -10.93 5.37 -6.44
N LYS A 57 -11.17 4.75 -7.60
CA LYS A 57 -12.38 4.94 -8.42
C LYS A 57 -13.51 3.97 -8.08
N GLY A 58 -13.35 3.15 -7.04
CA GLY A 58 -14.39 2.26 -6.56
C GLY A 58 -14.32 0.82 -7.09
N VAL A 59 -13.32 0.46 -7.90
CA VAL A 59 -13.15 -0.93 -8.36
C VAL A 59 -12.85 -1.83 -7.16
N PRO A 60 -13.58 -2.93 -6.90
CA PRO A 60 -13.35 -3.78 -5.74
C PRO A 60 -11.94 -4.40 -5.72
N ALA A 61 -11.34 -4.52 -4.53
CA ALA A 61 -10.03 -5.16 -4.37
C ALA A 61 -10.02 -6.64 -4.83
N GLN A 62 -11.17 -7.34 -4.75
CA GLN A 62 -11.34 -8.68 -5.32
C GLN A 62 -11.15 -8.69 -6.84
N THR A 63 -11.79 -7.75 -7.54
CA THR A 63 -11.65 -7.60 -9.00
C THR A 63 -10.23 -7.24 -9.41
N LEU A 64 -9.53 -6.47 -8.57
CA LEU A 64 -8.12 -6.13 -8.76
C LEU A 64 -7.16 -7.28 -8.42
N GLY A 65 -7.66 -8.39 -7.87
CA GLY A 65 -6.85 -9.56 -7.52
C GLY A 65 -5.95 -9.37 -6.30
N ILE A 66 -6.24 -8.38 -5.45
CA ILE A 66 -5.40 -8.03 -4.29
C ILE A 66 -6.04 -8.39 -2.94
N SER A 67 -7.23 -9.00 -2.93
CA SER A 67 -7.91 -9.46 -1.71
C SER A 67 -9.12 -10.36 -2.00
N LYS A 68 -9.71 -10.92 -0.93
CA LYS A 68 -11.03 -11.54 -0.90
C LYS A 68 -12.14 -10.59 -0.42
N GLU A 69 -11.78 -9.36 -0.07
CA GLU A 69 -12.70 -8.32 0.40
C GLU A 69 -12.73 -7.16 -0.59
N ASP A 70 -13.83 -6.38 -0.64
CA ASP A 70 -13.98 -5.30 -1.62
C ASP A 70 -13.16 -4.05 -1.30
N ASN A 71 -13.01 -3.72 -0.02
CA ASN A 71 -12.45 -2.44 0.45
C ASN A 71 -11.09 -2.58 1.15
N VAL A 72 -10.55 -3.79 1.24
CA VAL A 72 -9.23 -4.06 1.82
C VAL A 72 -8.43 -4.83 0.80
N GLY A 73 -7.26 -4.32 0.42
CA GLY A 73 -6.30 -4.92 -0.52
C GLY A 73 -4.95 -5.18 0.14
N TYR A 74 -4.15 -6.07 -0.43
CA TYR A 74 -2.78 -6.30 0.02
C TYR A 74 -1.81 -6.28 -1.15
N VAL A 75 -0.67 -5.61 -0.97
CA VAL A 75 0.40 -5.55 -1.95
C VAL A 75 1.75 -5.76 -1.26
N GLN A 76 2.66 -6.41 -1.96
CA GLN A 76 3.96 -6.76 -1.41
C GLN A 76 5.05 -5.86 -2.01
N CYS A 77 6.03 -5.48 -1.19
CA CYS A 77 7.27 -4.87 -1.65
C CYS A 77 7.96 -5.77 -2.70
N PRO A 78 8.44 -5.22 -3.83
CA PRO A 78 9.08 -6.00 -4.89
C PRO A 78 10.48 -6.49 -4.52
N ASP A 79 11.04 -6.06 -3.38
CA ASP A 79 12.31 -6.57 -2.89
C ASP A 79 12.21 -8.10 -2.68
N PRO A 80 13.00 -8.90 -3.41
CA PRO A 80 12.92 -10.35 -3.37
C PRO A 80 13.45 -10.93 -2.05
N GLY A 81 14.18 -10.15 -1.25
CA GLY A 81 14.82 -10.61 -0.02
C GLY A 81 15.98 -11.58 -0.29
N ARG A 82 16.40 -12.28 0.78
CA ARG A 82 17.49 -13.27 0.71
C ARG A 82 17.11 -14.47 -0.17
N PRO A 83 18.08 -15.05 -0.91
CA PRO A 83 19.52 -14.75 -0.88
C PRO A 83 19.97 -13.58 -1.77
N TYR A 84 19.07 -12.97 -2.56
CA TYR A 84 19.43 -12.00 -3.59
C TYR A 84 19.66 -10.58 -3.05
N THR A 85 18.98 -10.20 -1.97
CA THR A 85 19.22 -8.94 -1.25
C THR A 85 19.45 -9.23 0.24
N CYS A 86 20.08 -8.27 0.93
CA CYS A 86 20.19 -8.30 2.39
C CYS A 86 18.90 -7.83 3.10
N GLY A 87 17.94 -7.33 2.32
CA GLY A 87 16.68 -6.79 2.79
C GLY A 87 15.65 -7.87 3.09
N GLY A 88 14.42 -7.59 2.69
CA GLY A 88 13.26 -8.37 3.04
C GLY A 88 12.03 -7.78 2.38
N THR A 89 10.86 -8.31 2.72
CA THR A 89 9.62 -7.85 2.12
C THR A 89 8.72 -7.16 3.13
N VAL A 90 7.95 -6.19 2.65
CA VAL A 90 6.94 -5.46 3.41
C VAL A 90 5.60 -5.81 2.81
N MET A 91 4.66 -6.23 3.66
CA MET A 91 3.28 -6.40 3.29
C MET A 91 2.53 -5.11 3.61
N PHE A 92 1.95 -4.48 2.59
CA PHE A 92 1.12 -3.28 2.74
C PHE A 92 -0.35 -3.66 2.66
N GLU A 93 -1.14 -3.19 3.61
CA GLU A 93 -2.59 -3.28 3.64
C GLU A 93 -3.17 -1.95 3.11
N LEU A 94 -3.96 -2.01 2.05
CA LEU A 94 -4.64 -0.88 1.42
C LEU A 94 -6.10 -0.89 1.87
N ARG A 95 -6.50 0.07 2.69
CA ARG A 95 -7.91 0.23 3.12
C ARG A 95 -8.56 1.38 2.37
N ARG A 96 -9.58 1.09 1.57
CA ARG A 96 -10.40 2.11 0.92
C ARG A 96 -11.49 2.60 1.87
N GLU A 97 -11.59 3.92 1.99
CA GLU A 97 -12.56 4.60 2.83
C GLU A 97 -13.30 5.66 2.00
N GLU A 98 -14.61 5.76 2.20
CA GLU A 98 -15.42 6.83 1.61
C GLU A 98 -15.11 8.16 2.27
N ILE A 99 -15.10 9.22 1.46
CA ILE A 99 -14.96 10.60 1.91
C ILE A 99 -16.26 11.33 1.60
N LYS A 100 -16.83 11.99 2.60
CA LYS A 100 -17.88 12.98 2.39
C LYS A 100 -17.19 14.26 1.91
N GLU A 101 -17.58 14.72 0.72
CA GLU A 101 -17.16 16.05 0.23
C GLU A 101 -17.70 17.16 1.11
#